data_AF-A0A2P4SV17-F1
#
_entry.id   AF-A0A2P4SV17-F1
#
_cell.length_a   1.000
_cell.length_b   1.000
_cell.length_c   1.000
_cell.angle_alpha   90.00
_cell.angle_beta   90.00
_cell.angle_gamma   90.00
#
_symmetry.space_group_name_H-M   'P 1'
#
loop_
_entity.id
_entity.type
_entity.pdbx_description
1 polymer ?
#
loop_
_entity_poly.entity_id
_entity_poly.type
_entity_poly.pdbx_seq_one_letter_code
_entity_poly.pdbx_strand_id
1 'polypeptide(L)'
;IDECALKTHTCWNDSACVNLAGGFDCLCPSGPSCTGDCLHEGGFKRNGQVWTLREDRCSVCSCKDGKIFCRRTACDCENPSADLFCCPECDTRVTSQCLDQTGHKLYRSGDNWTYSCQQCRCLEGEVDCWPLLCPNLNCEYTAISEGECCPHCVSDPCLADNITYDIRKTCLDGYGITRLSGAVWTMVGSPCTTCKCKV
;
A
#
# COMPACT_ATOMS: atom_id res chain seq x y z
N ILE A 1 26.37 0.50 -30.81
CA ILE A 1 26.22 -0.89 -30.37
C ILE A 1 25.15 -1.49 -31.28
N ASP A 2 25.19 -2.78 -31.56
CA ASP A 2 24.15 -3.43 -32.34
C ASP A 2 23.48 -4.49 -31.49
N GLU A 3 22.44 -4.08 -30.79
CA GLU A 3 21.70 -4.91 -29.86
C GLU A 3 20.97 -6.06 -30.58
N CYS A 4 20.68 -5.88 -31.88
CA CYS A 4 20.07 -6.90 -32.73
C CYS A 4 21.07 -8.00 -33.10
N ALA A 5 22.30 -7.64 -33.50
CA ALA A 5 23.36 -8.60 -33.80
C ALA A 5 23.88 -9.30 -32.54
N LEU A 6 23.89 -8.60 -31.41
CA LEU A 6 24.37 -9.11 -30.12
C LEU A 6 23.31 -9.92 -29.36
N LYS A 7 22.06 -9.96 -29.83
CA LYS A 7 20.91 -10.57 -29.13
C LYS A 7 20.73 -10.06 -27.70
N THR A 8 21.07 -8.80 -27.47
CA THR A 8 20.90 -8.12 -26.18
C THR A 8 19.64 -7.25 -26.14
N HIS A 9 18.83 -7.30 -27.19
CA HIS A 9 17.53 -6.64 -27.27
C HIS A 9 16.47 -7.32 -26.39
N THR A 10 15.44 -6.57 -26.01
CA THR A 10 14.29 -7.07 -25.25
C THR A 10 13.05 -7.30 -26.12
N CYS A 11 13.22 -7.39 -27.45
CA CYS A 11 12.13 -7.69 -28.38
C CYS A 11 11.44 -9.03 -28.07
N TRP A 12 10.11 -9.07 -28.22
CA TRP A 12 9.30 -10.29 -28.03
C TRP A 12 9.58 -11.32 -29.13
N ASN A 13 9.37 -12.60 -28.83
CA ASN A 13 9.83 -13.73 -29.64
C ASN A 13 9.50 -13.64 -31.14
N ASP A 14 8.35 -13.04 -31.49
CA ASP A 14 7.85 -12.96 -32.87
C ASP A 14 8.06 -11.56 -33.51
N SER A 15 8.77 -10.67 -32.83
CA SER A 15 9.12 -9.33 -33.33
C SER A 15 10.55 -9.28 -33.90
N ALA A 16 10.74 -8.58 -35.01
CA ALA A 16 12.03 -8.37 -35.62
C ALA A 16 12.72 -7.14 -35.02
N CYS A 17 13.93 -7.32 -34.51
CA CYS A 17 14.76 -6.23 -34.01
C CYS A 17 15.33 -5.41 -35.18
N VAL A 18 15.25 -4.08 -35.09
CA VAL A 18 15.82 -3.12 -36.03
C VAL A 18 16.72 -2.16 -35.28
N ASN A 19 18.00 -2.15 -35.62
CA ASN A 19 18.98 -1.29 -34.95
C ASN A 19 18.90 0.16 -35.47
N LEU A 20 18.89 1.14 -34.58
CA LEU A 20 18.76 2.57 -34.87
C LEU A 20 19.94 3.36 -34.29
N ALA A 21 20.12 4.60 -34.76
CA ALA A 21 21.15 5.48 -34.21
C ALA A 21 20.79 5.88 -32.77
N GLY A 22 21.45 5.25 -31.79
CA GLY A 22 21.22 5.49 -30.36
C GLY A 22 20.45 4.40 -29.62
N GLY A 23 20.10 3.28 -30.27
CA GLY A 23 19.43 2.14 -29.64
C GLY A 23 18.81 1.19 -30.66
N PHE A 24 17.81 0.41 -30.27
CA PHE A 24 17.10 -0.49 -31.18
C PHE A 24 15.58 -0.31 -31.08
N ASP A 25 14.86 -0.76 -32.10
CA ASP A 25 13.41 -0.81 -32.18
C ASP A 25 12.95 -2.24 -32.52
N CYS A 26 11.72 -2.61 -32.19
CA CYS A 26 11.18 -3.95 -32.45
C CYS A 26 9.99 -3.84 -33.41
N LEU A 27 10.19 -4.20 -34.68
CA LEU A 27 9.19 -4.12 -35.74
C LEU A 27 8.62 -5.52 -36.04
N CYS A 28 7.33 -5.63 -36.36
CA CYS A 28 6.73 -6.90 -36.77
C CYS A 28 6.60 -6.99 -38.31
N PRO A 29 7.32 -7.89 -39.01
CA PRO A 29 7.40 -7.86 -40.48
C PRO A 29 6.19 -8.41 -41.25
N SER A 30 5.44 -9.42 -40.75
CA SER A 30 4.32 -10.03 -41.48
C SER A 30 3.30 -10.77 -40.58
N GLY A 31 2.03 -10.32 -40.60
CA GLY A 31 0.84 -11.16 -40.30
C GLY A 31 0.53 -11.49 -38.82
N PRO A 32 -0.58 -12.21 -38.54
CA PRO A 32 -1.43 -12.17 -37.32
C PRO A 32 -0.82 -12.72 -36.00
N SER A 33 0.51 -12.76 -35.85
CA SER A 33 1.19 -13.19 -34.61
C SER A 33 1.66 -12.03 -33.72
N CYS A 34 1.49 -10.77 -34.16
CA CYS A 34 1.76 -9.58 -33.35
C CYS A 34 0.48 -8.81 -33.00
N THR A 35 -0.60 -9.53 -32.67
CA THR A 35 -1.91 -8.89 -32.44
C THR A 35 -1.93 -8.03 -31.17
N GLY A 36 -1.01 -8.27 -30.23
CA GLY A 36 -1.08 -7.73 -28.87
C GLY A 36 -2.19 -8.38 -28.04
N ASP A 37 -2.62 -9.58 -28.46
CA ASP A 37 -3.70 -10.34 -27.83
C ASP A 37 -3.23 -10.98 -26.53
N CYS A 38 -4.14 -11.10 -25.58
CA CYS A 38 -3.88 -11.63 -24.26
C CYS A 38 -4.41 -13.05 -24.15
N LEU A 39 -3.61 -13.97 -23.60
CA LEU A 39 -4.05 -15.33 -23.27
C LEU A 39 -4.85 -15.31 -21.96
N HIS A 40 -6.10 -15.78 -21.98
CA HIS A 40 -6.98 -15.84 -20.82
C HIS A 40 -7.87 -17.09 -20.86
N GLU A 41 -7.85 -17.90 -19.80
CA GLU A 41 -8.64 -19.15 -19.63
C GLU A 41 -8.61 -20.09 -20.84
N GLY A 42 -7.44 -20.28 -21.45
CA GLY A 42 -7.28 -21.19 -22.60
C GLY A 42 -7.77 -20.63 -23.93
N GLY A 43 -8.12 -19.34 -24.00
CA GLY A 43 -8.45 -18.62 -25.24
C GLY A 43 -7.69 -17.29 -25.38
N PHE A 44 -7.85 -16.63 -26.53
CA PHE A 44 -7.24 -15.33 -26.81
C PHE A 44 -8.27 -14.20 -26.68
N LYS A 45 -7.86 -13.10 -26.04
CA LYS A 45 -8.58 -11.82 -26.00
C LYS A 45 -7.86 -10.83 -26.89
N ARG A 46 -8.61 -10.13 -27.73
CA ARG A 46 -8.04 -9.20 -28.70
C ARG A 46 -7.40 -8.00 -28.00
N ASN A 47 -6.34 -7.44 -28.57
CA ASN A 47 -5.80 -6.17 -28.08
C ASN A 47 -6.88 -5.07 -28.10
N GLY A 48 -7.04 -4.35 -26.99
CA GLY A 48 -8.11 -3.39 -26.74
C GLY A 48 -9.46 -3.99 -26.31
N GLN A 49 -9.62 -5.32 -26.32
CA GLN A 49 -10.86 -5.95 -25.87
C GLN A 49 -11.06 -5.75 -24.38
N VAL A 50 -12.28 -5.40 -23.99
CA VAL A 50 -12.74 -5.31 -22.60
C VAL A 50 -13.74 -6.42 -22.34
N TRP A 51 -13.63 -7.10 -21.19
CA TRP A 51 -14.56 -8.15 -20.78
C TRP A 51 -14.70 -8.20 -19.26
N THR A 52 -15.82 -8.75 -18.80
CA THR A 52 -16.04 -9.06 -17.39
C THR A 52 -15.58 -10.48 -17.08
N LEU A 53 -14.95 -10.70 -15.93
CA LEU A 53 -14.55 -12.05 -15.51
C LEU A 53 -15.78 -12.90 -15.14
N ARG A 54 -15.69 -14.21 -15.38
CA ARG A 54 -16.76 -15.16 -15.03
C ARG A 54 -16.76 -15.49 -13.55
N GLU A 55 -15.58 -15.67 -12.96
CA GLU A 55 -15.40 -15.93 -11.52
C GLU A 55 -15.73 -14.70 -10.67
N ASP A 56 -15.36 -13.51 -11.15
CA ASP A 56 -15.66 -12.23 -10.51
C ASP A 56 -16.39 -11.30 -11.48
N ARG A 57 -17.72 -11.32 -11.42
CA ARG A 57 -18.58 -10.46 -12.26
C ARG A 57 -18.42 -8.96 -11.97
N CYS A 58 -17.70 -8.60 -10.92
CA CYS A 58 -17.42 -7.22 -10.55
C CYS A 58 -16.06 -6.75 -11.03
N SER A 59 -15.30 -7.61 -11.70
CA SER A 59 -14.02 -7.26 -12.32
C SER A 59 -14.15 -7.09 -13.83
N VAL A 60 -13.75 -5.93 -14.31
CA VAL A 60 -13.65 -5.61 -15.74
C VAL A 60 -12.18 -5.60 -16.13
N CYS A 61 -11.83 -6.48 -17.06
CA CYS A 61 -10.49 -6.64 -17.59
C CYS A 61 -10.40 -6.07 -19.00
N SER A 62 -9.22 -5.57 -19.34
CA SER A 62 -8.87 -5.12 -20.67
C SER A 62 -7.55 -5.72 -21.11
N CYS A 63 -7.44 -6.05 -22.38
CA CYS A 63 -6.19 -6.48 -22.97
C CYS A 63 -5.52 -5.28 -23.60
N LYS A 64 -4.25 -5.04 -23.25
CA LYS A 64 -3.43 -4.03 -23.91
C LYS A 64 -2.02 -4.57 -24.12
N ASP A 65 -1.66 -4.75 -25.38
CA ASP A 65 -0.32 -5.16 -25.83
C ASP A 65 0.18 -6.43 -25.12
N GLY A 66 -0.67 -7.45 -25.07
CA GLY A 66 -0.39 -8.75 -24.45
C GLY A 66 -0.52 -8.79 -22.92
N LYS A 67 -0.85 -7.67 -22.28
CA LYS A 67 -1.06 -7.58 -20.82
C LYS A 67 -2.54 -7.42 -20.49
N ILE A 68 -2.99 -8.20 -19.51
CA ILE A 68 -4.34 -8.12 -18.97
C ILE A 68 -4.33 -7.12 -17.81
N PHE A 69 -5.15 -6.09 -17.91
CA PHE A 69 -5.38 -5.10 -16.86
C PHE A 69 -6.79 -5.25 -16.35
N CYS A 70 -6.94 -5.75 -15.13
CA CYS A 70 -8.22 -5.90 -14.45
C CYS A 70 -8.40 -4.81 -13.40
N ARG A 71 -9.62 -4.32 -13.28
CA ARG A 71 -10.04 -3.43 -12.20
C ARG A 71 -11.46 -3.79 -11.78
N ARG A 72 -11.81 -3.49 -10.54
CA ARG A 72 -13.21 -3.57 -10.09
C ARG A 72 -14.06 -2.54 -10.85
N THR A 73 -15.30 -2.89 -11.14
CA THR A 73 -16.29 -2.00 -11.76
C THR A 73 -16.42 -0.74 -10.92
N ALA A 74 -16.32 0.43 -11.57
CA ALA A 74 -16.53 1.69 -10.89
C ALA A 74 -18.02 1.87 -10.58
N CYS A 75 -18.32 2.24 -9.34
CA CYS A 75 -19.68 2.38 -8.86
C CYS A 75 -20.17 3.83 -9.02
N ASP A 76 -21.30 3.99 -9.70
CA ASP A 76 -22.04 5.24 -9.83
C ASP A 76 -23.33 5.13 -9.03
N CYS A 77 -23.31 5.59 -7.78
CA CYS A 77 -24.46 5.47 -6.87
C CYS A 77 -25.57 6.49 -7.15
N GLU A 78 -25.38 7.43 -8.10
CA GLU A 78 -26.47 8.26 -8.60
C GLU A 78 -27.38 7.47 -9.55
N ASN A 79 -26.86 6.38 -10.14
CA ASN A 79 -27.61 5.50 -11.01
C ASN A 79 -28.45 4.48 -10.21
N PRO A 80 -29.80 4.52 -10.30
CA PRO A 80 -30.68 3.59 -9.58
C PRO A 80 -30.54 2.13 -10.00
N SER A 81 -29.89 1.87 -11.16
CA SER A 81 -29.66 0.52 -11.69
C SER A 81 -28.26 -0.01 -11.37
N ALA A 82 -27.53 0.64 -10.45
CA ALA A 82 -26.26 0.12 -9.96
C ALA A 82 -26.43 -1.30 -9.40
N ASP A 83 -25.49 -2.19 -9.72
CA ASP A 83 -25.53 -3.56 -9.23
C ASP A 83 -25.03 -3.60 -7.78
N LEU A 84 -25.96 -3.69 -6.82
CA LEU A 84 -25.65 -3.68 -5.39
C LEU A 84 -24.69 -4.79 -4.96
N PHE A 85 -24.61 -5.89 -5.71
CA PHE A 85 -23.63 -6.94 -5.41
C PHE A 85 -22.20 -6.50 -5.73
N CYS A 86 -22.01 -5.75 -6.82
CA CYS A 86 -20.69 -5.23 -7.17
C CYS A 86 -20.36 -3.93 -6.46
N CYS A 87 -21.40 -3.16 -6.17
CA CYS A 87 -21.40 -1.85 -5.53
C CYS A 87 -22.21 -1.88 -4.23
N PRO A 88 -21.78 -2.67 -3.23
CA PRO A 88 -22.47 -2.72 -1.94
C PRO A 88 -22.53 -1.34 -1.27
N GLU A 89 -21.59 -0.44 -1.58
CA GLU A 89 -21.57 0.94 -1.10
C GLU A 89 -22.73 1.83 -1.58
N CYS A 90 -23.37 1.45 -2.68
CA CYS A 90 -24.57 2.15 -3.14
C CYS A 90 -25.84 1.69 -2.40
N ASP A 91 -25.76 0.65 -1.57
CA ASP A 91 -26.90 0.16 -0.81
C ASP A 91 -27.27 1.13 0.33
N THR A 92 -28.43 1.76 0.19
CA THR A 92 -28.93 2.76 1.14
C THR A 92 -29.84 2.17 2.22
N ARG A 93 -30.10 0.85 2.20
CA ARG A 93 -30.95 0.18 3.18
C ARG A 93 -30.31 0.25 4.56
N VAL A 94 -31.13 0.40 5.59
CA VAL A 94 -30.63 0.41 6.99
C VAL A 94 -30.01 -0.94 7.36
N THR A 95 -30.48 -2.03 6.77
CA THR A 95 -29.94 -3.38 7.00
C THR A 95 -28.51 -3.57 6.49
N SER A 96 -28.05 -2.77 5.53
CA SER A 96 -26.67 -2.82 5.02
C SER A 96 -25.73 -1.85 5.72
N GLN A 97 -26.25 -1.04 6.65
CA GLN A 97 -25.50 -0.04 7.39
C GLN A 97 -25.01 -0.61 8.70
N CYS A 98 -23.83 -0.17 9.13
CA CYS A 98 -23.20 -0.64 10.34
C CYS A 98 -23.14 0.46 11.38
N LEU A 99 -23.32 0.07 12.65
CA LEU A 99 -23.07 0.94 13.78
C LEU A 99 -21.60 0.79 14.20
N ASP A 100 -20.95 1.92 14.49
CA ASP A 100 -19.58 1.92 14.98
C ASP A 100 -19.46 1.29 16.38
N GLN A 101 -18.22 1.09 16.83
CA GLN A 101 -17.92 0.44 18.11
C GLN A 101 -18.44 1.25 19.31
N THR A 102 -18.68 2.56 19.13
CA THR A 102 -19.23 3.42 20.17
C THR A 102 -20.76 3.43 20.21
N GLY A 103 -21.41 2.93 19.16
CA GLY A 103 -22.86 2.90 19.06
C GLY A 103 -23.50 4.20 18.57
N HIS A 104 -22.71 5.18 18.13
CA HIS A 104 -23.18 6.55 17.87
C HIS A 104 -23.11 6.96 16.41
N LYS A 105 -22.26 6.31 15.62
CA LYS A 105 -22.06 6.66 14.22
C LYS A 105 -22.48 5.53 13.31
N LEU A 106 -23.28 5.87 12.31
CA LEU A 106 -23.73 4.96 11.27
C LEU A 106 -22.80 5.06 10.07
N TYR A 107 -22.36 3.91 9.57
CA TYR A 107 -21.52 3.76 8.39
C TYR A 107 -22.28 3.03 7.29
N ARG A 108 -22.07 3.43 6.05
CA ARG A 108 -22.60 2.73 4.88
C ARG A 108 -21.75 1.49 4.61
N SER A 109 -22.34 0.50 3.95
CA SER A 109 -21.58 -0.61 3.39
C SER A 109 -20.44 -0.07 2.52
N GLY A 110 -19.26 -0.67 2.58
CA GLY A 110 -18.05 -0.18 1.91
C GLY A 110 -17.24 0.86 2.69
N ASP A 111 -17.82 1.56 3.68
CA ASP A 111 -17.09 2.56 4.46
C ASP A 111 -15.98 1.94 5.31
N ASN A 112 -14.90 2.70 5.49
CA ASN A 112 -13.77 2.34 6.35
C ASN A 112 -13.48 3.40 7.41
N TRP A 113 -13.09 2.98 8.61
CA TRP A 113 -12.66 3.88 9.67
C TRP A 113 -11.59 3.24 10.55
N THR A 114 -10.91 4.07 11.35
CA THR A 114 -9.93 3.61 12.32
C THR A 114 -10.53 3.72 13.71
N TYR A 115 -10.46 2.64 14.50
CA TYR A 115 -10.91 2.62 15.88
C TYR A 115 -9.90 1.85 16.73
N SER A 116 -9.37 2.49 17.78
CA SER A 116 -8.41 1.85 18.71
C SER A 116 -7.26 1.12 18.01
N CYS A 117 -6.66 1.76 16.99
CA CYS A 117 -5.59 1.20 16.15
C CYS A 117 -5.94 -0.09 15.38
N GLN A 118 -7.22 -0.28 15.12
CA GLN A 118 -7.73 -1.24 14.15
C GLN A 118 -8.33 -0.48 12.97
N GLN A 119 -8.19 -1.04 11.78
CA GLN A 119 -8.92 -0.59 10.62
C GLN A 119 -10.17 -1.45 10.48
N CYS A 120 -11.31 -0.78 10.45
CA CYS A 120 -12.62 -1.40 10.39
C CYS A 120 -13.29 -1.06 9.08
N ARG A 121 -14.12 -1.99 8.60
CA ARG A 121 -14.93 -1.83 7.40
C ARG A 121 -16.33 -2.34 7.65
N CYS A 122 -17.30 -1.59 7.13
CA CYS A 122 -18.70 -2.02 7.09
C CYS A 122 -18.95 -2.76 5.78
N LEU A 123 -19.56 -3.94 5.84
CA LEU A 123 -20.01 -4.68 4.66
C LEU A 123 -21.37 -5.30 4.97
N GLU A 124 -22.41 -4.86 4.23
CA GLU A 124 -23.76 -5.43 4.27
C GLU A 124 -24.35 -5.58 5.70
N GLY A 125 -24.04 -4.64 6.60
CA GLY A 125 -24.52 -4.61 7.99
C GLY A 125 -23.58 -5.26 9.00
N GLU A 126 -22.45 -5.82 8.56
CA GLU A 126 -21.43 -6.43 9.41
C GLU A 126 -20.17 -5.57 9.49
N VAL A 127 -19.57 -5.49 10.69
CA VAL A 127 -18.33 -4.75 10.94
C VAL A 127 -17.17 -5.73 11.09
N ASP A 128 -16.22 -5.64 10.17
CA ASP A 128 -14.96 -6.36 10.25
C ASP A 128 -13.83 -5.40 10.62
N CYS A 129 -13.08 -5.72 11.69
CA CYS A 129 -11.92 -4.95 12.12
C CYS A 129 -10.66 -5.81 12.11
N TRP A 130 -9.56 -5.24 11.61
CA TRP A 130 -8.25 -5.88 11.60
C TRP A 130 -7.17 -4.94 12.12
N PRO A 131 -6.03 -5.46 12.62
CA PRO A 131 -4.92 -4.63 13.09
C PRO A 131 -4.45 -3.65 12.01
N LEU A 132 -4.29 -2.38 12.37
CA LEU A 132 -3.72 -1.38 11.47
C LEU A 132 -2.24 -1.74 11.20
N LEU A 133 -1.90 -1.91 9.92
CA LEU A 133 -0.52 -2.13 9.49
C LEU A 133 0.16 -0.77 9.28
N CYS A 134 1.20 -0.51 10.06
CA CYS A 134 1.99 0.71 9.90
C CYS A 134 3.07 0.56 8.82
N PRO A 135 3.42 1.65 8.12
CA PRO A 135 4.48 1.63 7.13
C PRO A 135 5.82 1.30 7.80
N ASN A 136 6.66 0.53 7.10
CA ASN A 136 8.05 0.34 7.51
C ASN A 136 8.82 1.63 7.23
N LEU A 137 9.30 2.28 8.29
CA LEU A 137 10.09 3.49 8.20
C LEU A 137 11.58 3.15 8.25
N ASN A 138 12.38 3.83 7.41
CA ASN A 138 13.83 3.71 7.39
C ASN A 138 14.46 5.04 7.82
N CYS A 139 14.38 5.33 9.12
CA CYS A 139 14.94 6.53 9.74
C CYS A 139 15.56 6.20 11.11
N GLU A 140 16.49 7.04 11.56
CA GLU A 140 17.25 6.79 12.80
C GLU A 140 16.36 6.90 14.05
N TYR A 141 15.31 7.73 13.99
CA TYR A 141 14.43 8.01 15.13
C TYR A 141 12.96 8.03 14.73
N THR A 142 12.11 7.41 15.55
CA THR A 142 10.65 7.37 15.36
C THR A 142 9.89 7.78 16.62
N ALA A 143 8.76 8.47 16.45
CA ALA A 143 7.83 8.83 17.52
C ALA A 143 6.39 8.53 17.11
N ILE A 144 5.51 8.31 18.08
CA ILE A 144 4.07 8.18 17.88
C ILE A 144 3.41 9.36 18.58
N SER A 145 2.73 10.22 17.83
CA SER A 145 2.04 11.37 18.42
C SER A 145 0.85 10.92 19.25
N GLU A 146 0.46 11.74 20.23
CA GLU A 146 -0.71 11.44 21.06
C GLU A 146 -1.98 11.31 20.21
N GLY A 147 -2.62 10.14 20.25
CA GLY A 147 -3.80 9.83 19.44
C GLY A 147 -3.51 9.23 18.05
N GLU A 148 -2.25 9.13 17.65
CA GLU A 148 -1.85 8.42 16.43
C GLU A 148 -1.54 6.94 16.71
N CYS A 149 -1.74 6.10 15.69
CA CYS A 149 -1.50 4.67 15.80
C CYS A 149 -0.19 4.23 15.13
N CYS A 150 0.35 5.05 14.23
CA CYS A 150 1.56 4.70 13.49
C CYS A 150 2.73 5.62 13.84
N PRO A 151 3.96 5.07 13.87
CA PRO A 151 5.14 5.88 14.08
C PRO A 151 5.40 6.77 12.87
N HIS A 152 6.01 7.91 13.13
CA HIS A 152 6.54 8.84 12.14
C HIS A 152 8.02 9.10 12.40
N CYS A 153 8.76 9.44 11.35
CA CYS A 153 10.17 9.78 11.49
C CYS A 153 10.33 11.13 12.18
N VAL A 154 11.23 11.19 13.17
CA VAL A 154 11.60 12.43 13.83
C VAL A 154 13.08 12.71 13.64
N SER A 155 13.44 13.98 13.59
CA SER A 155 14.84 14.42 13.49
C SER A 155 15.46 14.71 14.86
N ASP A 156 14.64 14.99 15.87
CA ASP A 156 15.09 15.26 17.24
C ASP A 156 15.00 13.96 18.08
N PRO A 157 16.13 13.41 18.57
CA PRO A 157 16.15 12.24 19.43
C PRO A 157 15.39 12.42 20.75
N CYS A 158 15.17 13.66 21.19
CA CYS A 158 14.46 13.96 22.42
C CYS A 158 12.96 13.60 22.33
N LEU A 159 12.40 13.70 21.12
CA LEU A 159 11.00 13.43 20.81
C LEU A 159 10.74 11.97 20.43
N ALA A 160 11.77 11.13 20.31
CA ALA A 160 11.65 9.74 19.91
C ALA A 160 11.11 8.84 21.04
N ASP A 161 10.08 8.04 20.75
CA ASP A 161 9.52 7.03 21.67
C ASP A 161 10.29 5.71 21.62
N ASN A 162 10.83 5.36 20.44
CA ASN A 162 11.66 4.19 20.26
C ASN A 162 13.08 4.61 19.83
N ILE A 163 14.01 4.55 20.79
CA ILE A 163 15.43 4.76 20.55
C ILE A 163 16.04 3.38 20.37
N THR A 164 16.58 3.08 19.19
CA THR A 164 17.47 1.92 19.06
C THR A 164 18.71 2.20 19.90
N TYR A 165 18.80 1.56 21.08
CA TYR A 165 19.92 1.76 21.98
C TYR A 165 21.18 1.20 21.35
N ASP A 166 21.96 2.05 20.69
CA ASP A 166 23.32 1.72 20.30
C ASP A 166 24.22 1.83 21.53
N ILE A 167 24.69 0.68 22.03
CA ILE A 167 25.65 0.58 23.14
C ILE A 167 26.98 1.30 22.86
N ARG A 168 27.23 1.74 21.62
CA ARG A 168 28.41 2.52 21.23
C ARG A 168 28.22 4.02 21.43
N LYS A 169 26.98 4.51 21.59
CA LYS A 169 26.69 5.92 21.82
C LYS A 169 26.56 6.22 23.31
N THR A 170 27.08 7.37 23.73
CA THR A 170 27.09 7.83 25.13
C THR A 170 26.61 9.28 25.23
N CYS A 171 26.02 9.64 26.37
CA CYS A 171 25.72 11.02 26.75
C CYS A 171 26.46 11.40 28.03
N LEU A 172 26.65 12.69 28.29
CA LEU A 172 27.21 13.20 29.55
C LEU A 172 26.08 13.62 30.48
N ASP A 173 26.13 13.22 31.75
CA ASP A 173 25.24 13.79 32.77
C ASP A 173 25.71 15.18 33.23
N GLY A 174 24.89 15.85 34.06
CA GLY A 174 25.21 17.20 34.58
C GLY A 174 26.47 17.28 35.46
N TYR A 175 27.07 16.14 35.79
CA TYR A 175 28.33 16.02 36.54
C TYR A 175 29.49 15.57 35.64
N GLY A 176 29.28 15.50 34.32
CA GLY A 176 30.30 15.12 33.34
C GLY A 176 30.57 13.61 33.28
N ILE A 177 29.71 12.76 33.84
CA ILE A 177 29.87 11.31 33.75
C ILE A 177 29.27 10.82 32.44
N THR A 178 30.07 10.14 31.62
CA THR A 178 29.60 9.45 30.42
C THR A 178 28.71 8.26 30.79
N ARG A 179 27.48 8.24 30.27
CA ARG A 179 26.49 7.18 30.42
C ARG A 179 26.21 6.54 29.07
N LEU A 180 25.99 5.24 29.06
CA LEU A 180 25.56 4.50 27.86
C LEU A 180 24.16 4.95 27.44
N SER A 181 23.88 4.93 26.14
CA SER A 181 22.53 5.18 25.61
C SER A 181 21.50 4.30 26.31
N GLY A 182 20.42 4.91 26.83
CA GLY A 182 19.36 4.23 27.58
C GLY A 182 19.61 4.02 29.07
N ALA A 183 20.81 4.34 29.60
CA ALA A 183 21.07 4.23 31.03
C ALA A 183 20.14 5.14 31.84
N VAL A 184 19.59 4.61 32.94
CA VAL A 184 18.73 5.34 33.88
C VAL A 184 19.47 5.49 35.21
N TRP A 185 19.52 6.70 35.77
CA TRP A 185 20.17 6.97 37.05
C TRP A 185 19.39 7.97 37.88
N THR A 186 19.55 7.89 39.21
CA THR A 186 19.03 8.89 40.14
C THR A 186 20.00 10.08 40.23
N MET A 187 19.44 11.29 40.24
CA MET A 187 20.22 12.51 40.30
C MET A 187 20.89 12.66 41.67
N VAL A 188 22.21 12.89 41.67
CA VAL A 188 22.95 13.13 42.91
C VAL A 188 22.41 14.41 43.56
N GLY A 189 21.92 14.30 44.81
CA GLY A 189 21.29 15.40 45.54
C GLY A 189 19.77 15.51 45.39
N SER A 190 19.14 14.75 44.47
CA SER A 190 17.68 14.64 44.35
C SER A 190 17.27 13.17 44.17
N PRO A 191 17.08 12.42 45.27
CA PRO A 191 16.78 10.98 45.21
C PRO A 191 15.45 10.65 44.54
N CYS A 192 14.60 11.64 44.30
CA CYS A 192 13.31 11.51 43.62
C CYS A 192 13.37 11.82 42.12
N THR A 193 14.52 12.26 41.59
CA THR A 193 14.68 12.61 40.18
C THR A 193 15.44 11.51 39.45
N THR A 194 14.79 10.87 38.49
CA THR A 194 15.40 9.88 37.60
C THR A 194 15.71 10.50 36.25
N CYS A 195 16.95 10.37 35.80
CA CYS A 195 17.42 10.81 34.49
C CYS A 195 17.61 9.58 33.59
N LYS A 196 17.36 9.76 32.29
CA LYS A 196 17.59 8.74 31.26
C LYS A 196 18.48 9.31 30.16
N CYS A 197 19.51 8.56 29.79
CA CYS A 197 20.41 8.92 28.70
C CYS A 197 19.66 8.77 27.36
N LYS A 198 19.33 9.89 26.73
CA LYS A 198 18.78 9.95 25.36
C LYS A 198 19.90 10.44 24.43
N VAL A 199 20.18 9.70 23.36
CA VAL A 199 21.14 10.04 22.29
C VAL A 199 20.43 9.91 20.95
#